data_AF-A0A968NTR8-F1
#
_entry.id   AF-A0A968NTR8-F1
#
_cell.length_a   1.000
_cell.length_b   1.000
_cell.length_c   1.000
_cell.angle_alpha   90.00
_cell.angle_beta   90.00
_cell.angle_gamma   90.00
#
_symmetry.space_group_name_H-M   'P 1'
#
loop_
_entity.id
_entity.type
_entity.pdbx_description
1 polymer ?
#
loop_
_entity_poly.entity_id
_entity_poly.type
_entity_poly.pdbx_seq_one_letter_code
_entity_poly.pdbx_strand_id
1 'polypeptide(L)'
;ATFFRFWMAHDSYQAVSPIQSLIFITFVQYHRNTAGLAYTFFACAEPEEWAAMFAYADLTRLPEADFVVGSQCYGAYGHDWRVMPPDRWQELLVQREIAASQAVPVQATEPIVVLSQNDFAIAVKTALGQLAQPDLLAQSPLLRSRLVIEQTTKADKSGRIAALQGLLRSAIESLQSSPREAKLY
;
A
#
# COMPACT_ATOMS: atom_id res chain seq x y z
N ALA A 1 19.79 19.43 -18.89
CA ALA A 1 18.99 19.20 -17.66
C ALA A 1 17.58 18.80 -18.07
N THR A 2 16.88 18.03 -17.25
CA THR A 2 15.52 17.54 -17.54
C THR A 2 14.58 17.91 -16.42
N PHE A 3 13.35 18.30 -16.74
CA PHE A 3 12.33 18.62 -15.75
C PHE A 3 11.11 17.72 -15.94
N PHE A 4 10.85 16.86 -14.96
CA PHE A 4 9.67 16.01 -14.92
C PHE A 4 8.50 16.79 -14.33
N ARG A 5 7.78 17.47 -15.23
CA ARG A 5 6.59 18.25 -14.88
C ARG A 5 5.34 17.39 -14.78
N PHE A 6 5.18 16.41 -15.66
CA PHE A 6 3.99 15.59 -15.78
C PHE A 6 4.31 14.12 -15.49
N TRP A 7 4.17 13.75 -14.23
CA TRP A 7 4.34 12.37 -13.79
C TRP A 7 3.18 12.03 -12.86
N MET A 8 2.13 11.47 -13.44
CA MET A 8 0.83 11.35 -12.79
C MET A 8 0.04 10.21 -13.42
N ALA A 9 -0.74 9.53 -12.60
CA ALA A 9 -1.78 8.62 -13.05
C ALA A 9 -3.06 9.40 -13.36
N HIS A 10 -3.93 8.82 -14.19
CA HIS A 10 -5.25 9.40 -14.49
C HIS A 10 -6.11 9.56 -13.22
N ASP A 11 -6.22 8.49 -12.42
CA ASP A 11 -7.18 8.45 -11.31
C ASP A 11 -6.61 8.95 -9.98
N SER A 12 -5.31 8.74 -9.75
CA SER A 12 -4.65 9.06 -8.48
C SER A 12 -3.66 10.21 -8.57
N TYR A 13 -3.52 10.83 -9.75
CA TYR A 13 -2.58 11.91 -9.98
C TYR A 13 -1.16 11.54 -9.52
N GLN A 14 -0.56 12.35 -8.65
CA GLN A 14 0.74 12.13 -8.01
C GLN A 14 0.67 11.38 -6.68
N ALA A 15 -0.46 10.79 -6.30
CA ALA A 15 -0.50 9.92 -5.11
C ALA A 15 0.15 8.56 -5.38
N VAL A 16 0.64 7.92 -4.31
CA VAL A 16 1.25 6.59 -4.35
C VAL A 16 0.29 5.58 -5.00
N SER A 17 0.75 4.91 -6.05
CA SER A 17 -0.04 3.94 -6.82
C SER A 17 0.89 3.01 -7.62
N PRO A 18 0.38 1.89 -8.18
CA PRO A 18 1.17 1.02 -9.05
C PRO A 18 1.75 1.73 -10.28
N ILE A 19 1.05 2.74 -10.81
CA ILE A 19 1.53 3.56 -11.91
C ILE A 19 2.76 4.38 -11.50
N GLN A 20 2.82 4.87 -10.26
CA GLN A 20 4.00 5.60 -9.79
C GLN A 20 5.24 4.72 -9.72
N SER A 21 5.10 3.46 -9.32
CA SER A 21 6.22 2.50 -9.37
C SER A 21 6.78 2.34 -10.79
N LEU A 22 5.91 2.26 -11.80
CA LEU A 22 6.34 2.18 -13.21
C LEU A 22 6.99 3.48 -13.69
N ILE A 23 6.45 4.63 -13.28
CA ILE A 23 7.03 5.95 -13.56
C ILE A 23 8.45 6.04 -12.99
N PHE A 24 8.68 5.63 -11.74
CA PHE A 24 10.03 5.66 -11.14
C PHE A 24 11.01 4.73 -11.83
N ILE A 25 10.58 3.53 -12.24
CA ILE A 25 11.42 2.64 -13.07
C ILE A 25 11.81 3.34 -14.37
N THR A 26 10.87 4.04 -15.00
CA THR A 26 11.11 4.80 -16.23
C THR A 26 12.12 5.93 -16.01
N PHE A 27 12.02 6.64 -14.88
CA PHE A 27 13.01 7.66 -14.52
C PHE A 27 14.40 7.07 -14.32
N VAL A 28 14.53 5.97 -13.57
CA VAL A 28 15.82 5.28 -13.40
C VAL A 28 16.43 4.91 -14.75
N GLN A 29 15.63 4.35 -15.67
CA GLN A 29 16.09 4.05 -17.02
C GLN A 29 16.51 5.31 -17.79
N TYR A 30 15.73 6.39 -17.70
CA TYR A 30 16.05 7.66 -18.33
C TYR A 30 17.39 8.24 -17.84
N HIS A 31 17.60 8.27 -16.52
CA HIS A 31 18.83 8.79 -15.92
C HIS A 31 20.06 8.02 -16.40
N ARG A 32 19.96 6.69 -16.51
CA ARG A 32 21.06 5.82 -16.96
C ARG A 32 21.35 5.95 -18.46
N ASN A 33 20.31 6.16 -19.28
CA ASN A 33 20.43 6.13 -20.72
C ASN A 33 20.66 7.50 -21.37
N THR A 34 20.54 8.59 -20.59
CA THR A 34 20.73 9.96 -21.10
C THR A 34 22.18 10.39 -20.93
N ALA A 35 22.96 10.33 -22.01
CA ALA A 35 24.35 10.79 -22.00
C ALA A 35 24.45 12.30 -21.68
N GLY A 36 25.39 12.67 -20.82
CA GLY A 36 25.64 14.07 -20.46
C GLY A 36 24.52 14.73 -19.65
N LEU A 37 23.65 13.94 -19.01
CA LEU A 37 22.63 14.48 -18.11
C LEU A 37 23.29 15.20 -16.95
N ALA A 38 23.09 16.52 -16.86
CA ALA A 38 23.71 17.35 -15.81
C ALA A 38 22.85 17.47 -14.55
N TYR A 39 21.53 17.56 -14.71
CA TYR A 39 20.60 17.83 -13.61
C TYR A 39 19.20 17.35 -13.95
N THR A 40 18.46 16.87 -12.96
CA THR A 40 17.03 16.56 -13.08
C THR A 40 16.21 17.23 -12.01
N PHE A 41 15.04 17.74 -12.39
CA PHE A 41 14.06 18.36 -11.51
C PHE A 41 12.74 17.59 -11.55
N PHE A 42 12.02 17.60 -10.43
CA PHE A 42 10.73 16.96 -10.26
C PHE A 42 9.75 17.95 -9.65
N ALA A 43 8.59 18.14 -10.28
CA ALA A 43 7.49 18.92 -9.72
C ALA A 43 6.53 18.00 -8.95
N CYS A 44 6.30 18.27 -7.67
CA CYS A 44 5.54 17.41 -6.78
C CYS A 44 4.39 18.18 -6.13
N ALA A 45 3.15 17.71 -6.29
CA ALA A 45 1.96 18.35 -5.76
C ALA A 45 1.91 18.29 -4.22
N GLU A 46 2.34 17.16 -3.64
CA GLU A 46 2.42 16.93 -2.20
C GLU A 46 3.88 16.62 -1.83
N PRO A 47 4.78 17.62 -1.83
CA PRO A 47 6.22 17.38 -1.68
C PRO A 47 6.59 16.71 -0.35
N GLU A 48 5.86 16.99 0.72
CA GLU A 48 6.09 16.41 2.04
C GLU A 48 5.77 14.90 2.07
N GLU A 49 4.72 14.46 1.37
CA GLU A 49 4.35 13.04 1.31
C GLU A 49 5.42 12.20 0.59
N TRP A 50 6.08 12.79 -0.40
CA TRP A 50 7.13 12.12 -1.19
C TRP A 50 8.53 12.24 -0.58
N ALA A 51 8.70 13.02 0.48
CA ALA A 51 10.00 13.35 1.05
C ALA A 51 10.84 12.12 1.40
N ALA A 52 10.23 11.09 2.01
CA ALA A 52 10.94 9.87 2.40
C ALA A 52 11.48 9.11 1.17
N MET A 53 10.67 8.97 0.13
CA MET A 53 11.08 8.26 -1.08
C MET A 53 12.09 9.07 -1.90
N PHE A 54 11.90 10.38 -2.03
CA PHE A 54 12.87 11.24 -2.71
C PHE A 54 14.20 11.31 -1.96
N ALA A 55 14.20 11.30 -0.62
CA ALA A 55 15.42 11.13 0.15
C ALA A 55 16.09 9.77 -0.12
N TYR A 56 15.33 8.67 -0.16
CA TYR A 56 15.85 7.35 -0.56
C TYR A 56 16.43 7.35 -1.97
N ALA A 57 15.85 8.11 -2.90
CA ALA A 57 16.33 8.25 -4.26
C ALA A 57 17.42 9.32 -4.43
N ASP A 58 17.89 9.94 -3.33
CA ASP A 58 18.92 10.99 -3.33
C ASP A 58 18.51 12.30 -4.06
N LEU A 59 17.21 12.60 -4.08
CA LEU A 59 16.71 13.89 -4.54
C LEU A 59 16.67 14.91 -3.40
N THR A 60 17.20 16.10 -3.66
CA THR A 60 17.23 17.22 -2.71
C THR A 60 15.99 18.09 -2.88
N ARG A 61 15.37 18.51 -1.77
CA ARG A 61 14.28 19.50 -1.77
C ARG A 61 14.83 20.88 -2.16
N LEU A 62 14.13 21.58 -3.07
CA LEU A 62 14.50 22.91 -3.54
C LEU A 62 13.33 23.90 -3.32
N PRO A 63 13.14 24.44 -2.10
CA PRO A 63 12.02 25.35 -1.81
C PRO A 63 12.00 26.60 -2.68
N GLU A 64 13.18 27.10 -3.09
CA GLU A 64 13.31 28.28 -3.94
C GLU A 64 12.79 28.05 -5.37
N ALA A 65 12.62 26.79 -5.77
CA ALA A 65 12.10 26.39 -7.07
C ALA A 65 10.63 25.96 -7.03
N ASP A 66 9.95 26.16 -5.89
CA ASP A 66 8.52 25.92 -5.76
C ASP A 66 7.72 26.90 -6.60
N PHE A 67 6.57 26.44 -7.09
CA PHE A 67 5.73 27.26 -7.95
C PHE A 67 4.25 26.92 -7.79
N VAL A 68 3.41 27.84 -8.24
CA VAL A 68 1.95 27.71 -8.18
C VAL A 68 1.39 27.62 -9.59
N VAL A 69 0.48 26.68 -9.82
CA VAL A 69 -0.30 26.58 -11.07
C VAL A 69 -1.77 26.56 -10.71
N GLY A 70 -2.49 27.63 -11.06
CA GLY A 70 -3.87 27.81 -10.63
C GLY A 70 -3.95 27.94 -9.11
N SER A 71 -4.69 27.05 -8.46
CA SER A 71 -4.80 26.97 -7.00
C SER A 71 -3.85 25.95 -6.36
N GLN A 72 -3.06 25.22 -7.14
CA GLN A 72 -2.20 24.15 -6.64
C GLN A 72 -0.75 24.62 -6.51
N CYS A 73 -0.16 24.42 -5.34
CA CYS A 73 1.28 24.58 -5.11
C CYS A 73 2.00 23.27 -5.47
N TYR A 74 3.19 23.41 -6.06
CA TYR A 74 4.08 22.30 -6.37
C TYR A 74 5.44 22.56 -5.73
N GLY A 75 5.91 21.57 -4.97
CA GLY A 75 7.28 21.53 -4.49
C GLY A 75 8.25 21.01 -5.55
N ALA A 76 9.45 21.58 -5.58
CA ALA A 76 10.51 21.10 -6.44
C ALA A 76 11.52 20.21 -5.70
N TYR A 77 11.92 19.13 -6.37
CA TYR A 77 13.05 18.29 -5.99
C TYR A 77 14.06 18.23 -7.12
N GLY A 78 15.34 18.05 -6.79
CA GLY A 78 16.43 18.06 -7.76
C GLY A 78 17.52 17.04 -7.48
N HIS A 79 18.24 16.65 -8.53
CA HIS A 79 19.43 15.81 -8.43
C HIS A 79 20.50 16.30 -9.42
N ASP A 80 21.71 16.57 -8.93
CA ASP A 80 22.85 17.00 -9.75
C ASP A 80 23.72 15.80 -10.12
N TRP A 81 23.53 15.30 -11.34
CA TRP A 81 24.24 14.14 -11.86
C TRP A 81 25.74 14.40 -12.12
N ARG A 82 26.19 15.66 -12.09
CA ARG A 82 27.63 15.97 -12.17
C ARG A 82 28.32 15.74 -10.82
N VAL A 83 27.57 15.93 -9.73
CA VAL A 83 28.04 15.70 -8.35
C VAL A 83 27.87 14.23 -7.97
N MET A 84 26.74 13.63 -8.35
CA MET A 84 26.41 12.24 -8.10
C MET A 84 26.11 11.52 -9.42
N PRO A 85 27.14 11.06 -10.16
CA PRO A 85 26.94 10.36 -11.43
C PRO A 85 26.15 9.06 -11.28
N PRO A 86 25.49 8.58 -12.35
CA PRO A 86 24.61 7.40 -12.30
C PRO A 86 25.23 6.16 -11.66
N ASP A 87 26.50 5.87 -11.91
CA ASP A 87 27.18 4.69 -11.34
C ASP A 87 27.30 4.78 -9.82
N ARG A 88 27.71 5.95 -9.30
CA ARG A 88 27.80 6.22 -7.85
C ARG A 88 26.43 6.23 -7.19
N TRP A 89 25.46 6.83 -7.86
CA TRP A 89 24.07 6.85 -7.40
C TRP A 89 23.52 5.41 -7.27
N GLN A 90 23.79 4.56 -8.25
CA GLN A 90 23.39 3.15 -8.22
C GLN A 90 24.04 2.39 -7.05
N GLU A 91 25.33 2.58 -6.81
CA GLU A 91 26.03 1.99 -5.65
C GLU A 91 25.38 2.41 -4.32
N LEU A 92 25.02 3.69 -4.19
CA LEU A 92 24.37 4.23 -3.01
C LEU A 92 22.97 3.62 -2.78
N LEU A 93 22.18 3.43 -3.84
CA LEU A 93 20.89 2.74 -3.72
C LEU A 93 21.05 1.28 -3.29
N VAL A 94 22.05 0.57 -3.83
CA VAL A 94 22.36 -0.81 -3.43
C VAL A 94 22.74 -0.87 -1.95
N GLN A 95 23.57 0.06 -1.47
CA GLN A 95 23.94 0.13 -0.05
C GLN A 95 22.72 0.37 0.85
N ARG A 96 21.82 1.27 0.46
CA ARG A 96 20.57 1.53 1.18
C ARG A 96 19.68 0.29 1.26
N GLU A 97 19.59 -0.48 0.17
CA GLU A 97 18.79 -1.71 0.14
C GLU A 97 19.36 -2.83 1.02
N ILE A 98 20.68 -2.99 1.02
CA ILE A 98 21.38 -3.93 1.91
C ILE A 98 21.14 -3.54 3.38
N ALA A 99 21.26 -2.26 3.71
CA ALA A 99 21.02 -1.76 5.06
C ALA A 99 19.56 -1.97 5.50
N ALA A 100 18.59 -1.72 4.61
CA ALA A 100 17.17 -1.96 4.88
C ALA A 100 16.88 -3.45 5.13
N SER A 101 17.53 -4.34 4.38
CA SER A 101 17.39 -5.80 4.55
C SER A 101 17.99 -6.33 5.86
N GLN A 102 18.95 -5.61 6.44
CA GLN A 102 19.58 -5.94 7.73
C GLN A 102 18.86 -5.31 8.93
N ALA A 103 17.99 -4.32 8.70
CA ALA A 103 17.15 -3.77 9.75
C ALA A 103 16.13 -4.82 10.19
N VAL A 104 16.09 -5.12 11.51
CA VAL A 104 15.09 -6.02 12.07
C VAL A 104 13.70 -5.44 11.75
N PRO A 105 12.79 -6.18 11.10
CA PRO A 105 11.50 -5.64 10.74
C PRO A 105 10.73 -5.23 12.00
N VAL A 106 10.38 -3.94 12.08
CA VAL A 106 9.40 -3.44 13.04
C VAL A 106 8.10 -4.18 12.75
N GLN A 107 7.59 -4.91 13.76
CA GLN A 107 6.42 -5.79 13.75
C GLN A 107 5.55 -5.65 12.49
N ALA A 108 5.74 -6.60 11.56
CA ALA A 108 4.86 -6.75 10.41
C ALA A 108 3.40 -6.75 10.88
N THR A 109 2.57 -5.87 10.31
CA THR A 109 1.12 -6.00 10.36
C THR A 109 0.77 -7.46 10.09
N GLU A 110 0.01 -8.09 11.01
CA GLU A 110 -0.32 -9.51 10.90
C GLU A 110 -0.72 -9.86 9.45
N PRO A 111 -0.05 -10.82 8.80
CA PRO A 111 -0.32 -11.11 7.41
C PRO A 111 -1.79 -11.51 7.23
N ILE A 112 -2.46 -10.81 6.33
CA ILE A 112 -3.81 -11.15 5.88
C ILE A 112 -3.76 -12.56 5.32
N VAL A 113 -4.50 -13.49 5.94
CA VAL A 113 -4.58 -14.86 5.44
C VAL A 113 -5.58 -14.88 4.30
N VAL A 114 -5.08 -15.05 3.07
CA VAL A 114 -5.92 -15.37 1.91
C VAL A 114 -6.23 -16.86 1.96
N LEU A 115 -7.40 -17.20 2.48
CA LEU A 115 -7.89 -18.58 2.49
C LEU A 115 -8.28 -19.01 1.07
N SER A 116 -7.91 -20.22 0.67
CA SER A 116 -8.49 -20.84 -0.53
C SER A 116 -10.02 -20.98 -0.35
N GLN A 117 -10.77 -21.14 -1.44
CA GLN A 117 -12.21 -21.35 -1.37
C GLN A 117 -12.58 -22.53 -0.45
N ASN A 118 -11.80 -23.62 -0.51
CA ASN A 118 -12.04 -24.81 0.30
C ASN A 118 -11.76 -24.54 1.78
N ASP A 119 -10.64 -23.88 2.10
CA ASP A 119 -10.28 -23.56 3.48
C ASP A 119 -11.25 -22.55 4.09
N PHE A 120 -11.72 -21.60 3.29
CA PHE A 120 -12.76 -20.66 3.68
C PHE A 120 -14.07 -21.38 4.02
N ALA A 121 -14.52 -22.31 3.16
CA ALA A 121 -15.73 -23.08 3.40
C ALA A 121 -15.64 -23.95 4.67
N ILE A 122 -14.49 -24.57 4.91
CA ILE A 122 -14.23 -25.33 6.15
C ILE A 122 -14.28 -24.39 7.36
N ALA A 123 -13.57 -23.26 7.30
CA ALA A 123 -13.52 -22.30 8.39
C ALA A 123 -14.89 -21.71 8.72
N VAL A 124 -15.74 -21.44 7.71
CA VAL A 124 -17.12 -20.98 7.90
C VAL A 124 -17.96 -22.05 8.59
N LYS A 125 -17.89 -23.32 8.15
CA LYS A 125 -18.63 -24.42 8.79
C LYS A 125 -18.23 -24.58 10.26
N THR A 126 -16.93 -24.54 10.55
CA THR A 126 -16.42 -24.60 11.93
C THR A 126 -16.90 -23.41 12.76
N ALA A 127 -16.84 -22.19 12.21
CA ALA A 127 -17.27 -20.98 12.90
C ALA A 127 -18.78 -20.95 13.19
N LEU A 128 -19.61 -21.49 12.28
CA LEU A 128 -21.06 -21.64 12.51
C LEU A 128 -21.36 -22.58 13.69
N GLY A 129 -20.62 -23.69 13.82
CA GLY A 129 -20.77 -24.61 14.95
C GLY A 129 -20.29 -24.03 16.29
N GLN A 130 -19.44 -23.00 16.25
CA GLN A 130 -18.82 -22.37 17.42
C GLN A 130 -19.32 -20.94 17.65
N LEU A 131 -20.44 -20.55 17.02
CA LEU A 131 -20.92 -19.16 16.98
C LEU A 131 -21.14 -18.55 18.38
N ALA A 132 -21.56 -19.37 19.35
CA ALA A 132 -21.81 -18.96 20.73
C ALA A 132 -20.55 -18.95 21.63
N GLN A 133 -19.40 -19.39 21.11
CA GLN A 133 -18.16 -19.57 21.88
C GLN A 133 -17.08 -18.60 21.38
N PRO A 134 -16.99 -17.38 21.94
CA PRO A 134 -16.06 -16.36 21.46
C PRO A 134 -14.59 -16.80 21.55
N ASP A 135 -14.24 -17.64 22.53
CA ASP A 135 -12.88 -18.19 22.70
C ASP A 135 -12.47 -19.16 21.58
N LEU A 136 -13.43 -19.87 20.99
CA LEU A 136 -13.16 -20.75 19.84
C LEU A 136 -13.14 -19.96 18.53
N LEU A 137 -14.01 -18.95 18.40
CA LEU A 137 -13.96 -18.02 17.27
C LEU A 137 -12.66 -17.22 17.23
N ALA A 138 -12.06 -16.94 18.39
CA ALA A 138 -10.76 -16.30 18.55
C ALA A 138 -9.61 -17.04 17.86
N GLN A 139 -9.79 -18.32 17.54
CA GLN A 139 -8.82 -19.19 16.86
C GLN A 139 -9.14 -19.37 15.36
N SER A 140 -10.28 -18.84 14.89
CA SER A 140 -10.69 -18.98 13.51
C SER A 140 -9.80 -18.17 12.56
N PRO A 141 -9.35 -18.76 11.43
CA PRO A 141 -8.59 -18.02 10.43
C PRO A 141 -9.43 -16.92 9.75
N LEU A 142 -10.76 -16.95 9.89
CA LEU A 142 -11.66 -15.91 9.37
C LEU A 142 -11.44 -14.53 10.00
N LEU A 143 -10.88 -14.45 11.22
CA LEU A 143 -10.56 -13.17 11.87
C LEU A 143 -9.52 -12.34 11.12
N ARG A 144 -8.70 -13.01 10.30
CA ARG A 144 -7.67 -12.38 9.46
C ARG A 144 -8.12 -12.23 8.01
N SER A 145 -9.37 -12.58 7.70
CA SER A 145 -9.93 -12.39 6.37
C SER A 145 -10.23 -10.91 6.13
N ARG A 146 -10.09 -10.49 4.88
CA ARG A 146 -10.35 -9.12 4.45
C ARG A 146 -11.77 -8.64 4.84
N LEU A 147 -12.74 -9.54 4.76
CA LEU A 147 -14.15 -9.28 5.08
C LEU A 147 -14.39 -8.92 6.56
N VAL A 148 -13.56 -9.43 7.49
CA VAL A 148 -13.61 -9.04 8.91
C VAL A 148 -12.76 -7.79 9.16
N ILE A 149 -11.59 -7.70 8.55
CA ILE A 149 -10.67 -6.57 8.72
C ILE A 149 -11.30 -5.25 8.24
N GLU A 150 -12.00 -5.27 7.11
CA GLU A 150 -12.67 -4.07 6.55
C GLU A 150 -13.82 -3.55 7.42
N GLN A 151 -14.40 -4.38 8.30
CA GLN A 151 -15.45 -3.96 9.23
C GLN A 151 -14.90 -3.45 10.57
N THR A 152 -13.61 -3.59 10.83
CA THR A 152 -12.98 -3.16 12.09
C THR A 152 -12.03 -1.99 11.85
N THR A 153 -12.25 -0.87 12.55
CA THR A 153 -11.39 0.32 12.45
C THR A 153 -10.12 0.23 13.30
N LYS A 154 -10.04 -0.75 14.22
CA LYS A 154 -8.87 -1.01 15.08
C LYS A 154 -8.47 -2.48 15.01
N ALA A 155 -7.19 -2.75 15.24
CA ALA A 155 -6.63 -4.11 15.32
C ALA A 155 -6.96 -4.81 16.66
N ASP A 156 -8.15 -4.60 17.22
CA ASP A 156 -8.54 -5.21 18.48
C ASP A 156 -9.20 -6.58 18.22
N LYS A 157 -8.67 -7.61 18.88
CA LYS A 157 -9.11 -9.00 18.68
C LYS A 157 -10.58 -9.20 19.05
N SER A 158 -11.06 -8.47 20.05
CA SER A 158 -12.47 -8.49 20.50
C SER A 158 -13.41 -7.93 19.41
N GLY A 159 -13.07 -6.77 18.84
CA GLY A 159 -13.80 -6.17 17.73
C GLY A 159 -13.89 -7.09 16.51
N ARG A 160 -12.81 -7.79 16.17
CA ARG A 160 -12.81 -8.79 15.07
C ARG A 160 -13.74 -9.96 15.34
N ILE A 161 -13.80 -10.47 16.57
CA ILE A 161 -14.72 -11.56 16.95
C ILE A 161 -16.17 -11.10 16.83
N ALA A 162 -16.48 -9.90 17.33
CA ALA A 162 -17.83 -9.33 17.24
C ALA A 162 -18.26 -9.12 15.77
N ALA A 163 -17.37 -8.60 14.92
CA ALA A 163 -17.62 -8.42 13.50
C ALA A 163 -17.90 -9.76 12.80
N LEU A 164 -17.08 -10.79 13.07
CA LEU A 164 -17.29 -12.14 12.51
C LEU A 164 -18.63 -12.74 12.95
N GLN A 165 -19.02 -12.60 14.23
CA GLN A 165 -20.30 -13.07 14.73
C GLN A 165 -21.48 -12.35 14.06
N GLY A 166 -21.38 -11.02 13.90
CA GLY A 166 -22.38 -10.21 13.22
C GLY A 166 -22.59 -10.67 11.77
N LEU A 167 -21.49 -10.83 11.03
CA LEU A 167 -21.50 -11.29 9.65
C LEU A 167 -22.14 -12.67 9.47
N LEU A 168 -21.76 -13.64 10.32
CA LEU A 168 -22.35 -14.98 10.27
C LEU A 168 -23.84 -14.94 10.61
N ARG A 169 -24.25 -14.14 11.59
CA ARG A 169 -25.66 -14.00 11.97
C ARG A 169 -26.49 -13.36 10.84
N SER A 170 -26.00 -12.28 10.24
CA SER A 170 -26.68 -11.65 9.10
C SER A 170 -26.78 -12.59 7.89
N ALA A 171 -25.77 -13.42 7.64
CA ALA A 171 -25.83 -14.44 6.59
C ALA A 171 -26.90 -15.51 6.89
N ILE A 172 -27.00 -15.98 8.14
CA ILE A 172 -28.05 -16.91 8.57
C ILE A 172 -29.45 -16.29 8.40
N GLU A 173 -29.64 -15.05 8.83
CA GLU A 173 -30.91 -14.32 8.70
C GLU A 173 -31.29 -14.11 7.22
N SER A 174 -30.31 -13.85 6.35
CA SER A 174 -30.53 -13.73 4.90
C SER A 174 -30.94 -15.07 4.27
N LEU A 175 -30.47 -16.20 4.79
CA LEU A 175 -30.86 -17.52 4.30
C LEU A 175 -32.29 -17.87 4.75
N GLN A 176 -32.65 -17.55 6.00
CA GLN A 176 -34.00 -17.76 6.53
C GLN A 176 -35.07 -16.93 5.81
N SER A 177 -34.71 -15.74 5.32
CA SER A 177 -35.59 -14.86 4.56
C SER A 177 -35.69 -15.20 3.07
N SER A 178 -34.93 -16.20 2.59
CA SER A 178 -34.99 -16.67 1.21
C SER A 178 -36.08 -17.74 1.04
N PRO A 179 -37.17 -17.48 0.29
CA PRO A 179 -38.28 -18.41 0.13
C PRO A 179 -37.94 -19.67 -0.71
N ARG A 180 -36.68 -19.85 -1.12
CA ARG A 180 -36.23 -21.02 -1.87
C ARG A 180 -35.99 -22.28 -1.01
N GLU A 181 -35.86 -22.16 0.31
CA GLU A 181 -35.60 -23.31 1.21
C GLU A 181 -36.84 -23.83 1.95
N ALA A 182 -38.01 -23.20 1.83
CA ALA A 182 -39.27 -23.70 2.38
C ALA A 182 -39.82 -24.98 1.70
N LYS A 183 -39.06 -25.58 0.76
CA LYS A 183 -39.44 -26.81 0.04
C LYS A 183 -38.70 -28.09 0.51
N LEU A 184 -37.98 -28.05 1.62
CA LEU A 184 -37.26 -29.22 2.16
C LEU A 184 -37.61 -29.58 3.62
N TYR A 185 -38.78 -29.19 4.10
CA TYR A 185 -39.41 -29.77 5.29
C TYR A 185 -40.81 -30.29 4.97
#